data_AF-A0A108U4D9-F1
#
_entry.id   AF-A0A108U4D9-F1
#
_cell.length_a   1.000
_cell.length_b   1.000
_cell.length_c   1.000
_cell.angle_alpha   90.00
_cell.angle_beta   90.00
_cell.angle_gamma   90.00
#
_symmetry.space_group_name_H-M   'P 1'
#
loop_
_entity.id
_entity.type
_entity.pdbx_description
1 polymer ?
#
loop_
_entity_poly.entity_id
_entity_poly.type
_entity_poly.pdbx_seq_one_letter_code
_entity_poly.pdbx_strand_id
1 'polypeptide(L)'
;MNDTATTAPRINAGVKDLHKALIAQQQALVDRLNRVRSSDEADALVREMHEINFRVMTCGSLLFKQTSAQIDTQVESVIAATGDLESAIASATRIAAVIKAASKFLGLVDKVLDKIKLA
;
A
#
# COMPACT_ATOMS: atom_id res chain seq x y z
N MET A 1 0.51 42.41 15.90
CA MET A 1 1.04 42.10 14.56
C MET A 1 1.00 40.59 14.42
N ASN A 2 0.38 40.12 13.34
CA ASN A 2 -0.03 38.73 13.13
C ASN A 2 1.18 37.78 13.03
N ASP A 3 1.27 36.82 13.94
CA ASP A 3 2.00 35.57 13.68
C ASP A 3 1.15 34.74 12.71
N THR A 4 1.34 34.96 11.41
CA THR A 4 0.96 33.98 10.40
C THR A 4 1.89 32.79 10.54
N ALA A 5 1.60 31.91 11.51
CA ALA A 5 2.18 30.58 11.54
C ALA A 5 1.87 29.95 10.19
N THR A 6 2.89 29.87 9.34
CA THR A 6 2.86 29.09 8.11
C THR A 6 2.61 27.65 8.53
N THR A 7 1.34 27.24 8.56
CA THR A 7 0.96 25.85 8.75
C THR A 7 1.39 25.11 7.51
N ALA A 8 2.66 24.69 7.50
CA ALA A 8 3.11 23.64 6.60
C ALA A 8 2.08 22.51 6.65
N PRO A 9 1.68 21.93 5.50
CA PRO A 9 0.75 20.81 5.49
C PRO A 9 1.25 19.79 6.49
N ARG A 10 0.46 19.52 7.54
CA ARG A 10 0.81 18.51 8.53
C ARG A 10 0.78 17.19 7.78
N ILE A 11 1.95 16.73 7.34
CA ILE A 11 2.06 15.49 6.58
C ILE A 11 1.44 14.40 7.43
N ASN A 12 0.42 13.75 6.87
CA ASN A 12 -0.32 12.71 7.56
C ASN A 12 0.61 11.52 7.74
N ALA A 13 1.11 11.34 8.97
CA ALA A 13 2.12 10.34 9.29
C ALA A 13 1.64 8.94 8.90
N GLY A 14 0.37 8.61 9.19
CA GLY A 14 -0.21 7.33 8.78
C GLY A 14 -0.27 7.14 7.26
N VAL A 15 -0.73 8.13 6.50
CA VAL A 15 -0.78 8.03 5.03
C VAL A 15 0.64 7.92 4.45
N LYS A 16 1.63 8.58 5.06
CA LYS A 16 3.04 8.50 4.67
C LYS A 16 3.59 7.09 4.87
N ASP A 17 3.27 6.45 5.98
CA ASP A 17 3.74 5.09 6.26
C ASP A 17 3.02 4.06 5.41
N LEU A 18 1.72 4.25 5.12
CA LEU A 18 0.99 3.46 4.12
C LEU A 18 1.63 3.58 2.73
N HIS A 19 1.97 4.80 2.29
CA HIS A 19 2.61 5.03 1.00
C HIS A 19 3.97 4.32 0.90
N LYS A 20 4.79 4.38 1.95
CA LYS A 20 6.07 3.64 2.01
C LYS A 20 5.85 2.13 1.95
N ALA A 21 4.87 1.61 2.69
CA ALA A 21 4.56 0.18 2.70
C ALA A 21 4.15 -0.29 1.30
N LEU A 22 3.29 0.46 0.60
CA LEU A 22 2.88 0.16 -0.77
C LEU A 22 4.06 0.13 -1.75
N ILE A 23 5.00 1.08 -1.64
CA ILE A 23 6.23 1.09 -2.45
C ILE A 23 7.09 -0.16 -2.17
N ALA A 24 7.26 -0.52 -0.90
CA ALA A 24 8.04 -1.70 -0.53
C ALA A 24 7.42 -3.00 -1.10
N GLN A 25 6.09 -3.12 -1.04
CA GLN A 25 5.39 -4.27 -1.62
C GLN A 25 5.51 -4.31 -3.15
N GLN A 26 5.44 -3.16 -3.81
CA GLN A 26 5.66 -3.09 -5.26
C GLN A 26 7.05 -3.63 -5.62
N GLN A 27 8.09 -3.23 -4.89
CA GLN A 27 9.45 -3.71 -5.12
C GLN A 27 9.56 -5.21 -4.86
N ALA A 28 8.94 -5.72 -3.80
CA ALA A 28 8.95 -7.14 -3.46
C ALA A 28 8.27 -8.01 -4.55
N LEU A 29 7.19 -7.53 -5.17
CA LEU A 29 6.56 -8.20 -6.30
C LEU A 29 7.44 -8.15 -7.57
N VAL A 30 8.10 -7.03 -7.85
CA VAL A 30 9.09 -6.93 -8.96
C VAL A 30 10.21 -7.97 -8.78
N ASP A 31 10.76 -8.07 -7.57
CA ASP A 31 11.82 -9.02 -7.28
C ASP A 31 11.34 -10.48 -7.40
N ARG A 32 10.06 -10.73 -7.06
CA ARG A 32 9.44 -12.06 -7.21
C ARG A 32 9.19 -12.41 -8.68
N LEU A 33 8.82 -11.44 -9.52
CA LEU A 33 8.58 -11.62 -10.95
C LEU A 33 9.80 -12.20 -11.67
N ASN A 34 11.01 -11.73 -11.31
CA ASN A 34 12.28 -12.23 -11.83
C ASN A 34 12.54 -13.72 -11.55
N ARG A 35 11.74 -14.36 -10.68
CA ARG A 35 11.88 -15.76 -10.27
C ARG A 35 10.73 -16.65 -10.77
N VAL A 36 9.77 -16.09 -11.49
CA VAL A 36 8.63 -16.83 -12.04
C VAL A 36 9.07 -17.56 -13.31
N ARG A 37 8.60 -18.81 -13.48
CA ARG A 37 8.95 -19.66 -14.64
C ARG A 37 7.79 -19.91 -15.60
N SER A 38 6.58 -19.50 -15.23
CA SER A 38 5.36 -19.67 -16.01
C SER A 38 4.85 -18.30 -16.48
N SER A 39 4.45 -18.22 -17.75
CA SER A 39 3.86 -17.00 -18.31
C SER A 39 2.56 -16.62 -17.58
N ASP A 40 1.70 -17.59 -17.27
CA ASP A 40 0.43 -17.34 -16.59
C ASP A 40 0.65 -16.81 -15.16
N GLU A 41 1.67 -17.33 -14.48
CA GLU A 41 2.05 -16.88 -13.15
C GLU A 41 2.65 -15.46 -13.18
N ALA A 42 3.39 -15.14 -14.25
CA ALA A 42 3.97 -13.82 -14.45
C ALA A 42 2.86 -12.79 -14.74
N ASP A 43 1.91 -13.12 -15.61
CA ASP A 43 0.76 -12.27 -15.94
C ASP A 43 -0.09 -11.98 -14.69
N ALA A 44 -0.33 -13.00 -13.86
CA ALA A 44 -1.07 -12.82 -12.63
C ALA A 44 -0.33 -11.90 -11.64
N LEU A 45 0.98 -12.06 -11.49
CA LEU A 45 1.80 -11.21 -10.62
C LEU A 45 1.86 -9.76 -11.13
N VAL A 46 1.97 -9.57 -12.44
CA VAL A 46 1.96 -8.23 -13.07
C VAL A 46 0.62 -7.53 -12.84
N ARG A 47 -0.51 -8.24 -12.85
CA ARG A 47 -1.81 -7.64 -12.48
C ARG A 47 -1.80 -7.12 -11.05
N GLU A 48 -1.33 -7.92 -10.09
CA GLU A 48 -1.23 -7.48 -8.69
C GLU A 48 -0.27 -6.29 -8.53
N MET A 49 0.82 -6.24 -9.30
CA MET A 49 1.74 -5.08 -9.35
C MET A 49 1.07 -3.82 -9.90
N HIS A 50 0.20 -3.94 -10.91
CA HIS A 50 -0.57 -2.80 -11.42
C HIS A 50 -1.54 -2.28 -10.36
N GLU A 51 -2.20 -3.18 -9.64
CA GLU A 51 -3.13 -2.86 -8.56
C GLU A 51 -2.44 -2.18 -7.36
N ILE A 52 -1.26 -2.64 -6.95
CA ILE A 52 -0.46 -1.98 -5.90
C ILE A 52 -0.01 -0.61 -6.38
N ASN A 53 0.52 -0.49 -7.61
CA ASN A 53 0.98 0.79 -8.14
C ASN A 53 -0.15 1.83 -8.22
N PHE A 54 -1.36 1.43 -8.62
CA PHE A 54 -2.53 2.31 -8.59
C PHE A 54 -2.81 2.87 -7.19
N ARG A 55 -2.65 2.05 -6.15
CA ARG A 55 -2.82 2.46 -4.75
C ARG A 55 -1.66 3.28 -4.23
N VAL A 56 -0.42 3.05 -4.68
CA VAL A 56 0.73 3.96 -4.44
C VAL A 56 0.37 5.37 -4.94
N MET A 57 -0.07 5.49 -6.20
CA MET A 57 -0.44 6.78 -6.79
C MET A 57 -1.61 7.45 -6.04
N THR A 58 -2.64 6.66 -5.70
CA THR A 58 -3.80 7.16 -4.94
C THR A 58 -3.38 7.65 -3.56
N CYS A 59 -2.60 6.87 -2.82
CA CYS A 59 -2.09 7.23 -1.50
C CYS A 59 -1.18 8.46 -1.56
N GLY A 60 -0.29 8.53 -2.56
CA GLY A 60 0.57 9.69 -2.81
C GLY A 60 -0.21 10.97 -3.06
N SER A 61 -1.31 10.90 -3.82
CA SER A 61 -2.21 12.05 -4.04
C SER A 61 -2.91 12.53 -2.75
N LEU A 62 -3.11 11.63 -1.79
CA LEU A 62 -3.75 11.93 -0.51
C LEU A 62 -2.78 12.48 0.54
N LEU A 63 -1.47 12.27 0.39
CA LEU A 63 -0.46 12.85 1.29
C LEU A 63 -0.52 14.37 1.37
N PHE A 64 -0.91 15.01 0.26
CA PHE A 64 -1.00 16.45 0.12
C PHE A 64 -2.39 17.01 0.47
N LYS A 65 -3.35 16.15 0.85
CA LYS A 65 -4.64 16.55 1.39
C LYS A 65 -4.57 16.65 2.92
N GLN A 66 -5.31 17.60 3.48
CA GLN A 66 -5.47 17.72 4.93
C GLN A 66 -6.36 16.56 5.41
N THR A 67 -5.84 15.67 6.26
CA THR A 67 -6.63 14.53 6.78
C THR A 67 -6.69 14.54 8.31
N SER A 68 -7.77 13.97 8.86
CA SER A 68 -8.08 13.98 10.29
C SER A 68 -7.37 12.87 11.07
N ALA A 69 -7.25 13.02 12.40
CA ALA A 69 -6.59 12.05 13.29
C ALA A 69 -7.23 10.64 13.30
N GLN A 70 -8.46 10.49 12.81
CA GLN A 70 -9.13 9.19 12.65
C GLN A 70 -8.50 8.28 11.58
N ILE A 71 -7.66 8.86 10.70
CA ILE A 71 -6.99 8.13 9.62
C ILE A 71 -5.72 7.45 10.15
N ASP A 72 -5.03 8.03 11.13
CA ASP A 72 -3.79 7.47 11.68
C ASP A 72 -4.01 6.10 12.35
N THR A 73 -5.15 5.88 13.04
CA THR A 73 -5.44 4.62 13.75
C THR A 73 -5.75 3.45 12.81
N GLN A 74 -6.14 3.71 11.56
CA GLN A 74 -6.51 2.66 10.61
C GLN A 74 -5.33 2.19 9.76
N VAL A 75 -4.27 2.97 9.72
CA VAL A 75 -3.02 2.64 9.05
C VAL A 75 -2.33 1.46 9.73
N GLU A 76 -2.43 1.32 11.06
CA GLU A 76 -1.83 0.21 11.80
C GLU A 76 -2.34 -1.17 11.31
N SER A 77 -3.61 -1.27 10.95
CA SER A 77 -4.19 -2.52 10.41
C SER A 77 -3.63 -2.87 9.02
N VAL A 78 -3.24 -1.86 8.23
CA VAL A 78 -2.63 -2.06 6.92
C VAL A 78 -1.13 -2.35 7.04
N ILE A 79 -0.45 -1.76 8.02
CA ILE A 79 0.93 -2.11 8.36
C ILE A 79 1.01 -3.58 8.79
N ALA A 80 0.10 -4.07 9.63
CA ALA A 80 0.08 -5.49 10.00
C ALA A 80 -0.11 -6.41 8.78
N ALA A 81 -1.00 -6.04 7.85
CA ALA A 81 -1.19 -6.78 6.60
C ALA A 81 -0.01 -6.69 5.62
N THR A 82 0.85 -5.67 5.78
CA THR A 82 2.11 -5.54 5.03
C THR A 82 3.06 -6.66 5.44
N GLY A 83 3.20 -6.93 6.74
CA GLY A 83 4.03 -8.02 7.25
C GLY A 83 3.55 -9.41 6.80
N ASP A 84 2.23 -9.63 6.74
CA ASP A 84 1.62 -10.85 6.19
C ASP A 84 2.01 -11.05 4.70
N LEU A 85 1.98 -9.98 3.90
CA LEU A 85 2.32 -10.01 2.48
C LEU A 85 3.82 -10.22 2.25
N GLU A 86 4.69 -9.54 3.00
CA GLU A 86 6.14 -9.74 2.94
C GLU A 86 6.53 -11.18 3.26
N SER A 87 5.92 -11.74 4.31
CA SER A 87 6.14 -13.12 4.70
C SER A 87 5.71 -14.07 3.59
N ALA A 88 4.54 -13.85 2.99
CA ALA A 88 4.07 -14.65 1.86
C ALA A 88 4.98 -14.53 0.63
N ILE A 89 5.45 -13.33 0.28
CA ILE A 89 6.38 -13.13 -0.85
C ILE A 89 7.71 -13.87 -0.60
N ALA A 90 8.24 -13.78 0.63
CA ALA A 90 9.51 -14.38 1.00
C ALA A 90 9.46 -15.91 1.10
N SER A 91 8.37 -16.48 1.63
CA SER A 91 8.29 -17.90 1.96
C SER A 91 7.47 -18.73 0.97
N ALA A 92 6.68 -18.13 0.07
CA ALA A 92 5.80 -18.88 -0.81
C ALA A 92 6.54 -19.57 -1.96
N THR A 93 6.50 -20.89 -1.95
CA THR A 93 6.92 -21.75 -3.06
C THR A 93 5.95 -21.67 -4.24
N ARG A 94 4.67 -21.33 -3.99
CA ARG A 94 3.60 -21.25 -5.00
C ARG A 94 3.13 -19.81 -5.16
N ILE A 95 3.10 -19.32 -6.40
CA ILE A 95 2.69 -17.94 -6.70
C ILE A 95 1.25 -17.64 -6.26
N ALA A 96 0.36 -18.63 -6.28
CA ALA A 96 -1.03 -18.49 -5.86
C ALA A 96 -1.17 -18.01 -4.41
N ALA A 97 -0.22 -18.37 -3.53
CA ALA A 97 -0.22 -17.88 -2.15
C ALA A 97 0.18 -16.40 -2.07
N VAL A 98 1.11 -15.98 -2.93
CA VAL A 98 1.51 -14.56 -3.06
C VAL A 98 0.35 -13.72 -3.58
N ILE A 99 -0.33 -14.19 -4.64
CA ILE A 99 -1.50 -13.52 -5.22
C ILE A 99 -2.60 -13.37 -4.16
N LYS A 100 -2.93 -14.44 -3.43
CA LYS A 100 -3.95 -14.39 -2.38
C LYS A 100 -3.59 -13.39 -1.27
N ALA A 101 -2.33 -13.32 -0.88
CA ALA A 101 -1.86 -12.36 0.10
C ALA A 101 -1.95 -10.92 -0.45
N ALA A 102 -1.56 -10.69 -1.70
CA ALA A 102 -1.65 -9.39 -2.37
C ALA A 102 -3.10 -8.91 -2.44
N SER A 103 -4.03 -9.75 -2.90
CA SER A 103 -5.45 -9.37 -2.96
C SER A 103 -6.05 -9.05 -1.57
N LYS A 104 -5.66 -9.80 -0.53
CA LYS A 104 -6.09 -9.51 0.87
C LYS A 104 -5.56 -8.15 1.33
N PHE A 105 -4.29 -7.87 1.06
CA PHE A 105 -3.65 -6.59 1.37
C PHE A 105 -4.33 -5.43 0.63
N LEU A 106 -4.55 -5.56 -0.67
CA LEU A 106 -5.23 -4.56 -1.50
C LEU A 106 -6.63 -4.23 -0.97
N GLY A 107 -7.41 -5.23 -0.56
CA GLY A 107 -8.74 -5.01 0.03
C GLY A 107 -8.73 -4.25 1.36
N LEU A 108 -7.64 -4.31 2.14
CA LEU A 108 -7.48 -3.50 3.35
C LEU A 108 -7.07 -2.06 3.01
N VAL A 109 -6.20 -1.90 2.01
CA VAL A 109 -5.81 -0.59 1.49
C VAL A 109 -7.04 0.15 0.97
N ASP A 110 -7.91 -0.52 0.21
CA ASP A 110 -9.14 0.09 -0.33
C ASP A 110 -10.05 0.63 0.78
N LYS A 111 -10.25 -0.14 1.86
CA LYS A 111 -11.05 0.30 3.01
C LYS A 111 -10.49 1.56 3.66
N VAL A 112 -9.16 1.70 3.73
CA VAL A 112 -8.52 2.90 4.28
C VAL A 112 -8.66 4.07 3.31
N LEU A 113 -8.40 3.85 2.01
CA LEU A 113 -8.50 4.89 0.99
C LEU A 113 -9.93 5.43 0.87
N ASP A 114 -10.95 4.57 0.91
CA ASP A 114 -12.36 5.00 0.82
C ASP A 114 -12.76 5.87 2.00
N LYS A 115 -12.31 5.55 3.21
CA LYS A 115 -12.57 6.39 4.39
C LYS A 115 -11.83 7.72 4.34
N ILE A 116 -10.61 7.75 3.80
CA ILE A 116 -9.87 9.01 3.58
C ILE A 116 -10.61 9.90 2.58
N LYS A 117 -11.19 9.33 1.52
CA LYS A 117 -11.94 10.09 0.50
C LYS A 117 -13.26 10.69 1.04
N LEU A 118 -13.84 10.10 2.07
CA LEU A 118 -15.12 10.50 2.68
C LEU A 118 -14.97 11.49 3.85
N ALA A 119 -13.76 11.71 4.34
CA ALA A 119 -13.42 12.66 5.40
C ALA A 119 -13.11 14.05 4.83
#